data_AF-A0A0B4GZ03-F1
#
_entry.id   AF-A0A0B4GZ03-F1
#
_cell.length_a   1.000
_cell.length_b   1.000
_cell.length_c   1.000
_cell.angle_alpha   90.00
_cell.angle_beta   90.00
_cell.angle_gamma   90.00
#
_symmetry.space_group_name_H-M   'P 1'
#
loop_
_entity.id
_entity.type
_entity.pdbx_description
1 polymer ?
#
loop_
_entity_poly.entity_id
_entity_poly.type
_entity_poly.pdbx_seq_one_letter_code
_entity_poly.pdbx_strand_id
1 'polypeptide(L)'
;MPDFLEKHSYSEVNDVTKGIFQDAFTTSLSCYEYLAQNSKLQGYMQEAMSLQKPEGDWASALRIDEAVQSWSISEPTRVLFVDIGGGLGHQCIRLRETYPDIAGRVILQDMPITIGRLTKPMPHGIEAMEHNFDNLQPIKNAKFYYVRNVLHGLPDSNCIAMLKKIAPSMNAESVLVIDDIVIPDIGARSQACQLDFIMMASIAGMKRTRQQWHTLLKAAGFNVVDIRTYSEPLQDSLILASLAC
;
A
#
# COMPACT_ATOMS: atom_id res chain seq x y z
N MET A 1 15.94 -9.07 -19.52
CA MET A 1 15.60 -9.96 -18.38
C MET A 1 16.32 -11.30 -18.48
N PRO A 2 16.18 -12.12 -19.54
CA PRO A 2 16.87 -13.42 -19.62
C PRO A 2 18.39 -13.30 -19.41
N ASP A 3 19.06 -12.43 -20.18
CA ASP A 3 20.51 -12.21 -20.10
C ASP A 3 20.96 -11.72 -18.71
N PHE A 4 20.15 -10.86 -18.07
CA PHE A 4 20.41 -10.38 -16.71
C PHE A 4 20.38 -11.53 -15.71
N LEU A 5 19.36 -12.39 -15.78
CA LEU A 5 19.22 -13.53 -14.87
C LEU A 5 20.36 -14.52 -15.07
N GLU A 6 20.75 -14.82 -16.31
CA GLU A 6 21.89 -15.68 -16.61
C GLU A 6 23.19 -15.11 -16.01
N LYS A 7 23.48 -13.82 -16.24
CA LYS A 7 24.64 -13.12 -15.69
C LYS A 7 24.71 -13.17 -14.15
N HIS A 8 23.56 -13.22 -13.48
CA HIS A 8 23.46 -13.30 -12.02
C HIS A 8 23.15 -14.71 -11.51
N SER A 9 23.41 -15.74 -12.32
CA SER A 9 23.21 -17.15 -11.92
C SER A 9 21.80 -17.44 -11.39
N TYR A 10 20.79 -16.74 -11.93
CA TYR A 10 19.37 -16.87 -11.56
C TYR A 10 19.10 -16.60 -10.06
N SER A 11 19.90 -15.73 -9.42
CA SER A 11 19.65 -15.29 -8.05
C SER A 11 18.41 -14.41 -7.93
N GLU A 12 17.83 -14.34 -6.73
CA GLU A 12 16.72 -13.42 -6.42
C GLU A 12 17.13 -11.96 -6.64
N VAL A 13 16.19 -11.16 -7.16
CA VAL A 13 16.38 -9.72 -7.44
C VAL A 13 15.65 -8.94 -6.36
N ASN A 14 16.39 -8.34 -5.42
CA ASN A 14 15.83 -7.67 -4.24
C ASN A 14 16.41 -6.28 -3.96
N ASP A 15 17.26 -5.75 -4.84
CA ASP A 15 17.81 -4.40 -4.75
C ASP A 15 17.21 -3.55 -5.87
N VAL A 16 16.40 -2.56 -5.46
CA VAL A 16 15.68 -1.65 -6.37
C VAL A 16 16.59 -0.77 -7.23
N THR A 17 17.89 -0.73 -6.91
CA THR A 17 18.95 0.00 -7.63
C THR A 17 19.92 -0.91 -8.39
N LYS A 18 19.77 -2.23 -8.29
CA LYS A 18 20.63 -3.24 -8.96
C LYS A 18 19.82 -4.37 -9.57
N GLY A 19 18.72 -4.05 -10.22
CA GLY A 19 17.82 -4.99 -10.85
C GLY A 19 17.87 -4.97 -12.38
N ILE A 20 16.90 -5.68 -12.96
CA ILE A 20 16.71 -5.80 -14.42
C ILE A 20 16.49 -4.43 -15.07
N PHE A 21 15.79 -3.51 -14.40
CA PHE A 21 15.56 -2.16 -14.89
C PHE A 21 16.87 -1.40 -15.15
N GLN A 22 17.81 -1.47 -14.20
CA GLN A 22 19.08 -0.76 -14.29
C GLN A 22 19.98 -1.29 -15.40
N ASP A 23 19.99 -2.61 -15.61
CA ASP A 23 20.69 -3.25 -16.71
C ASP A 23 20.08 -2.85 -18.07
N ALA A 24 18.75 -2.81 -18.16
CA ALA A 24 18.05 -2.44 -19.39
C ALA A 24 18.18 -0.96 -19.77
N PHE A 25 18.08 -0.05 -18.81
CA PHE A 25 18.13 1.41 -19.04
C PHE A 25 19.51 2.02 -18.84
N THR A 26 20.52 1.21 -18.48
CA THR A 26 21.90 1.65 -18.19
C THR A 26 21.92 2.82 -17.21
N THR A 27 21.34 2.62 -16.02
CA THR A 27 21.23 3.66 -14.98
C THR A 27 21.53 3.09 -13.59
N SER A 28 21.96 3.93 -12.66
CA SER A 28 22.10 3.58 -11.24
C SER A 28 20.91 4.00 -10.38
N LEU A 29 19.92 4.66 -10.97
CA LEU A 29 18.72 5.15 -10.29
C LEU A 29 17.71 4.03 -10.10
N SER A 30 16.90 4.11 -9.05
CA SER A 30 15.66 3.32 -8.99
C SER A 30 14.71 3.68 -10.14
N CYS A 31 13.77 2.80 -10.47
CA CYS A 31 12.77 3.08 -11.51
C CYS A 31 11.97 4.36 -11.21
N TYR A 32 11.58 4.58 -9.95
CA TYR A 32 10.87 5.78 -9.53
C TYR A 32 11.69 7.06 -9.74
N GLU A 33 12.97 7.06 -9.35
CA GLU A 33 13.87 8.21 -9.54
C GLU A 33 14.12 8.48 -11.02
N TYR A 34 14.33 7.43 -11.82
CA TYR A 34 14.50 7.55 -13.26
C TYR A 34 13.26 8.15 -13.93
N LEU A 35 12.07 7.65 -13.60
CA LEU A 35 10.81 8.18 -14.14
C LEU A 35 10.57 9.62 -13.68
N ALA A 36 10.94 9.98 -12.46
CA ALA A 36 10.82 11.35 -11.94
C ALA A 36 11.67 12.38 -12.71
N GLN A 37 12.72 11.96 -13.42
CA GLN A 37 13.51 12.84 -14.29
C GLN A 37 12.82 13.16 -15.62
N ASN A 38 11.74 12.47 -15.97
CA ASN A 38 10.97 12.69 -17.18
C ASN A 38 9.49 12.88 -16.85
N SER A 39 9.03 14.14 -16.89
CA SER A 39 7.66 14.52 -16.51
C SER A 39 6.57 13.76 -17.27
N LYS A 40 6.82 13.40 -18.55
CA LYS A 40 5.87 12.63 -19.36
C LYS A 40 5.75 11.19 -18.86
N LEU A 41 6.87 10.53 -18.59
CA LEU A 41 6.88 9.15 -18.07
C LEU A 41 6.33 9.08 -16.64
N GLN A 42 6.71 10.04 -15.80
CA GLN A 42 6.11 10.20 -14.47
C GLN A 42 4.59 10.40 -14.56
N GLY A 43 4.10 11.18 -15.54
CA GLY A 43 2.67 11.36 -15.79
C GLY A 43 1.95 10.05 -16.10
N TYR A 44 2.48 9.24 -17.03
CA TYR A 44 1.89 7.94 -17.37
C TYR A 44 1.88 6.97 -16.19
N MET A 45 2.93 6.98 -15.37
CA MET A 45 2.97 6.17 -14.17
C MET A 45 1.90 6.59 -13.16
N GLN A 46 1.76 7.90 -12.92
CA GLN A 46 0.73 8.44 -12.01
C GLN A 46 -0.69 8.11 -12.52
N GLU A 47 -0.91 8.22 -13.82
CA GLU A 47 -2.18 7.81 -14.45
C GLU A 47 -2.43 6.31 -14.25
N ALA A 48 -1.45 5.45 -14.56
CA ALA A 48 -1.59 4.01 -14.36
C ALA A 48 -1.86 3.63 -12.89
N MET A 49 -1.28 4.36 -11.93
CA MET A 49 -1.52 4.18 -10.50
C MET A 49 -2.86 4.75 -10.01
N SER A 50 -3.46 5.69 -10.75
CA SER A 50 -4.77 6.26 -10.42
C SER A 50 -5.94 5.50 -11.07
N LEU A 51 -5.67 4.66 -12.08
CA LEU A 51 -6.67 3.82 -12.73
C LEU A 51 -7.37 2.91 -11.70
N GLN A 52 -8.61 3.26 -11.40
CA GLN A 52 -9.53 2.38 -10.69
C GLN A 52 -10.12 1.39 -11.68
N LYS A 53 -10.12 0.11 -11.31
CA LYS A 53 -10.80 -0.90 -12.10
C LYS A 53 -12.31 -0.74 -11.92
N PRO A 54 -13.13 -0.93 -12.96
CA PRO A 54 -14.59 -0.87 -12.85
C PRO A 54 -15.16 -1.93 -11.88
N GLU A 55 -14.41 -3.02 -11.68
CA GLU A 55 -14.84 -4.18 -10.91
C GLU A 55 -14.28 -4.09 -9.49
N GLY A 56 -15.17 -3.87 -8.52
CA GLY A 56 -14.83 -3.92 -7.09
C GLY A 56 -14.47 -2.58 -6.46
N ASP A 57 -14.85 -2.40 -5.20
CA ASP A 57 -14.47 -1.24 -4.39
C ASP A 57 -13.97 -1.69 -3.02
N TRP A 58 -12.74 -1.29 -2.70
CA TRP A 58 -12.14 -1.55 -1.40
C TRP A 58 -12.97 -0.93 -0.27
N ALA A 59 -13.60 0.24 -0.51
CA ALA A 59 -14.37 0.94 0.51
C ALA A 59 -15.60 0.13 0.92
N SER A 60 -16.24 -0.56 -0.03
CA SER A 60 -17.33 -1.51 0.23
C SER A 60 -16.83 -2.78 0.91
N ALA A 61 -15.69 -3.34 0.49
CA ALA A 61 -15.13 -4.55 1.08
C ALA A 61 -14.67 -4.37 2.53
N LEU A 62 -14.21 -3.16 2.89
CA LEU A 62 -13.81 -2.85 4.27
C LEU A 62 -15.01 -2.82 5.22
N ARG A 63 -16.22 -2.48 4.72
CA ARG A 63 -17.46 -2.36 5.50
C ARG A 63 -17.28 -1.40 6.69
N ILE A 64 -16.91 -0.16 6.35
CA ILE A 64 -16.53 0.86 7.34
C ILE A 64 -17.69 1.16 8.28
N ASP A 65 -18.90 1.27 7.72
CA ASP A 65 -20.14 1.44 8.46
C ASP A 65 -20.32 0.39 9.56
N GLU A 66 -20.13 -0.89 9.25
CA GLU A 66 -20.15 -1.97 10.25
C GLU A 66 -19.00 -1.82 11.26
N ALA A 67 -17.78 -1.56 10.79
CA ALA A 67 -16.58 -1.52 11.61
C ALA A 67 -16.54 -0.35 12.60
N VAL A 68 -17.32 0.71 12.36
CA VAL A 68 -17.44 1.88 13.25
C VAL A 68 -18.70 1.89 14.11
N GLN A 69 -19.62 0.92 13.99
CA GLN A 69 -20.82 0.86 14.84
C GLN A 69 -20.50 0.79 16.33
N SER A 70 -19.44 0.07 16.71
CA SER A 70 -18.95 -0.02 18.09
C SER A 70 -17.93 1.06 18.44
N TRP A 71 -17.53 1.89 17.46
CA TRP A 71 -16.54 2.93 17.61
C TRP A 71 -17.25 4.19 18.06
N SER A 72 -17.21 4.53 19.35
CA SER A 72 -17.91 5.71 19.89
C SER A 72 -17.63 6.96 19.05
N ILE A 73 -18.65 7.38 18.31
CA ILE A 73 -18.65 8.46 17.30
C ILE A 73 -18.43 9.85 17.93
N SER A 74 -18.39 9.94 19.25
CA SER A 74 -18.51 11.19 20.00
C SER A 74 -17.23 12.02 20.15
N GLU A 75 -16.07 11.59 19.62
CA GLU A 75 -14.82 12.36 19.75
C GLU A 75 -14.32 12.93 18.40
N PRO A 76 -14.49 14.24 18.15
CA PRO A 76 -14.04 14.91 16.92
C PRO A 76 -12.52 14.82 16.66
N THR A 77 -11.74 14.53 17.70
CA THR A 77 -10.28 14.41 17.67
C THR A 77 -9.81 13.05 17.13
N ARG A 78 -10.72 12.06 17.06
CA ARG A 78 -10.39 10.68 16.70
C ARG A 78 -10.06 10.56 15.22
N VAL A 79 -9.06 9.76 14.91
CA VAL A 79 -8.62 9.53 13.53
C VAL A 79 -9.29 8.26 13.01
N LEU A 80 -10.12 8.42 11.99
CA LEU A 80 -10.79 7.32 11.31
C LEU A 80 -9.79 6.57 10.41
N PHE A 81 -9.04 7.31 9.60
CA PHE A 81 -8.25 6.72 8.53
C PHE A 81 -6.91 7.43 8.37
N VAL A 82 -5.83 6.65 8.36
CA VAL A 82 -4.48 7.11 8.00
C VAL A 82 -4.04 6.36 6.75
N ASP A 83 -3.93 7.07 5.64
CA ASP A 83 -3.48 6.54 4.35
C ASP A 83 -1.97 6.70 4.22
N ILE A 84 -1.21 5.63 4.46
CA ILE A 84 0.26 5.65 4.53
C ILE A 84 0.84 5.34 3.15
N GLY A 85 1.55 6.30 2.57
CA GLY A 85 2.00 6.24 1.17
C GLY A 85 0.85 6.45 0.19
N GLY A 86 -0.13 7.27 0.56
CA GLY A 86 -1.38 7.45 -0.20
C GLY A 86 -1.26 8.28 -1.47
N GLY A 87 -0.07 8.79 -1.80
CA GLY A 87 0.20 9.54 -3.02
C GLY A 87 -0.63 10.82 -3.12
N LEU A 88 -1.52 10.86 -4.13
CA LEU A 88 -2.41 12.00 -4.38
C LEU A 88 -3.68 11.98 -3.51
N GLY A 89 -3.84 10.99 -2.62
CA GLY A 89 -4.97 10.92 -1.68
C GLY A 89 -6.27 10.40 -2.27
N HIS A 90 -6.22 9.70 -3.40
CA HIS A 90 -7.41 9.15 -4.06
C HIS A 90 -8.25 8.27 -3.12
N GLN A 91 -7.60 7.52 -2.23
CA GLN A 91 -8.28 6.64 -1.28
C GLN A 91 -8.98 7.42 -0.17
N CYS A 92 -8.31 8.45 0.38
CA CYS A 92 -8.93 9.39 1.30
C CYS A 92 -10.17 10.08 0.70
N ILE A 93 -10.07 10.53 -0.56
CA ILE A 93 -11.19 11.16 -1.29
C ILE A 93 -12.34 10.17 -1.45
N ARG A 94 -12.04 8.98 -1.98
CA ARG A 94 -13.03 7.91 -2.18
C ARG A 94 -13.74 7.55 -0.89
N LEU A 95 -13.01 7.44 0.22
CA LEU A 95 -13.57 7.15 1.53
C LEU A 95 -14.58 8.22 1.96
N ARG A 96 -14.24 9.51 1.78
CA ARG A 96 -15.14 10.63 2.11
C ARG A 96 -16.35 10.73 1.19
N GLU A 97 -16.20 10.41 -0.09
CA GLU A 97 -17.31 10.38 -1.05
C GLU A 97 -18.26 9.22 -0.79
N THR A 98 -17.72 8.06 -0.38
CA THR A 98 -18.51 6.84 -0.11
C THR A 98 -19.22 6.91 1.25
N TYR A 99 -18.57 7.51 2.25
CA TYR A 99 -19.06 7.59 3.62
C TYR A 99 -19.02 9.04 4.15
N PRO A 100 -19.81 9.96 3.57
CA PRO A 100 -19.76 11.38 3.92
C PRO A 100 -20.18 11.67 5.36
N ASP A 101 -21.06 10.83 5.93
CA ASP A 101 -21.62 11.01 7.27
C ASP A 101 -20.80 10.35 8.38
N ILE A 102 -19.77 9.56 8.04
CA ILE A 102 -18.90 8.92 9.03
C ILE A 102 -17.89 9.96 9.56
N ALA A 103 -18.05 10.27 10.85
CA ALA A 103 -17.20 11.21 11.55
C ALA A 103 -15.76 10.68 11.76
N GLY A 104 -14.87 11.60 12.14
CA GLY A 104 -13.46 11.31 12.41
C GLY A 104 -12.54 11.87 11.32
N ARG A 105 -11.28 12.05 11.69
CA ARG A 105 -10.24 12.65 10.83
C ARG A 105 -9.74 11.66 9.79
N VAL A 106 -9.44 12.15 8.61
CA VAL A 106 -8.86 11.38 7.50
C VAL A 106 -7.54 12.05 7.12
N ILE A 107 -6.45 11.31 7.29
CA ILE A 107 -5.09 11.83 7.18
C ILE A 107 -4.38 11.09 6.04
N LEU A 108 -3.97 11.84 5.03
CA LEU A 108 -3.08 11.39 3.97
C LEU A 108 -1.62 11.57 4.44
N GLN A 109 -0.82 10.51 4.38
CA GLN A 109 0.60 10.53 4.67
C GLN A 109 1.42 10.15 3.45
N ASP A 110 2.41 10.98 3.11
CA ASP A 110 3.39 10.68 2.07
C ASP A 110 4.69 11.48 2.30
N MET A 111 5.70 11.28 1.45
CA MET A 111 6.97 12.00 1.50
C MET A 111 6.76 13.50 1.24
N PRO A 112 7.64 14.38 1.77
CA PRO A 112 7.54 15.83 1.58
C PRO A 112 7.41 16.27 0.12
N ILE A 113 8.13 15.60 -0.78
CA ILE A 113 8.08 15.88 -2.22
C ILE A 113 6.69 15.61 -2.83
N THR A 114 5.99 14.57 -2.35
CA THR A 114 4.65 14.21 -2.81
C THR A 114 3.63 15.17 -2.20
N ILE A 115 3.66 15.36 -0.88
CA ILE A 115 2.75 16.27 -0.16
C ILE A 115 2.88 17.72 -0.63
N GLY A 116 4.10 18.15 -0.98
CA GLY A 116 4.37 19.48 -1.53
C GLY A 116 3.79 19.73 -2.92
N ARG A 117 3.46 18.67 -3.68
CA ARG A 117 2.85 18.75 -5.02
C ARG A 117 1.32 18.75 -4.99
N LEU A 118 0.71 18.47 -3.84
CA LEU A 118 -0.75 18.42 -3.71
C LEU A 118 -1.37 19.82 -3.83
N THR A 119 -2.53 19.90 -4.49
CA THR A 119 -3.37 21.09 -4.44
C THR A 119 -4.00 21.20 -3.04
N LYS A 120 -3.78 22.34 -2.37
CA LYS A 120 -4.27 22.61 -1.01
C LYS A 120 -5.32 23.73 -1.02
N PRO A 121 -6.36 23.68 -0.16
CA PRO A 121 -6.68 22.58 0.76
C PRO A 121 -7.15 21.33 0.01
N MET A 122 -6.88 20.15 0.58
CA MET A 122 -7.44 18.90 0.06
C MET A 122 -8.97 18.92 0.24
N PRO A 123 -9.72 18.28 -0.67
CA PRO A 123 -11.17 18.24 -0.58
C PRO A 123 -11.65 17.43 0.65
N HIS A 124 -12.92 17.59 1.01
CA HIS A 124 -13.59 16.83 2.08
C HIS A 124 -12.91 16.86 3.46
N GLY A 125 -12.15 17.94 3.75
CA GLY A 125 -11.46 18.10 5.03
C GLY A 125 -10.35 17.06 5.27
N ILE A 126 -9.77 16.51 4.20
CA ILE A 126 -8.64 15.58 4.29
C ILE A 126 -7.39 16.36 4.75
N GLU A 127 -6.68 15.82 5.72
CA GLU A 127 -5.44 16.39 6.24
C GLU A 127 -4.24 15.80 5.51
N ALA A 128 -3.46 16.62 4.82
CA ALA A 128 -2.21 16.18 4.20
C ALA A 128 -1.06 16.33 5.21
N MET A 129 -0.34 15.25 5.48
CA MET A 129 0.73 15.16 6.46
C MET A 129 2.00 14.58 5.83
N GLU A 130 3.12 15.27 6.00
CA GLU A 130 4.43 14.71 5.63
C GLU A 130 4.81 13.60 6.60
N HIS A 131 5.10 12.42 6.07
CA HIS A 131 5.57 11.29 6.86
C HIS A 131 6.40 10.33 6.01
N ASN A 132 7.64 10.10 6.44
CA ASN A 132 8.43 8.97 5.96
C ASN A 132 8.14 7.76 6.87
N PHE A 133 7.65 6.67 6.29
CA PHE A 133 7.33 5.42 6.97
C PHE A 133 8.55 4.73 7.60
N ASP A 134 9.77 5.24 7.34
CA ASP A 134 10.97 4.85 8.07
C ASP A 134 11.02 5.39 9.49
N ASN A 135 10.12 6.30 9.85
CA ASN A 135 9.98 6.80 11.21
C ASN A 135 8.82 6.10 11.91
N LEU A 136 8.77 6.18 13.25
CA LEU A 136 7.62 5.75 14.02
C LEU A 136 6.35 6.48 13.55
N GLN A 137 5.25 5.74 13.41
CA GLN A 137 3.97 6.31 13.00
C GLN A 137 3.51 7.37 14.03
N PRO A 138 3.38 8.66 13.66
CA PRO A 138 3.05 9.72 14.61
C PRO A 138 1.58 9.71 15.04
N ILE A 139 0.67 9.23 14.19
CA ILE A 139 -0.76 9.20 14.49
C ILE A 139 -1.07 8.01 15.37
N LYS A 140 -1.59 8.25 16.57
CA LYS A 140 -1.93 7.22 17.56
C LYS A 140 -3.41 6.88 17.52
N ASN A 141 -3.73 5.62 17.78
CA ASN A 141 -5.06 5.08 18.02
C ASN A 141 -6.05 5.35 16.87
N ALA A 142 -5.56 5.42 15.62
CA ALA A 142 -6.45 5.51 14.48
C ALA A 142 -7.26 4.22 14.32
N LYS A 143 -8.48 4.33 13.78
CA LYS A 143 -9.30 3.15 13.51
C LYS A 143 -8.68 2.29 12.41
N PHE A 144 -8.26 2.91 11.31
CA PHE A 144 -7.60 2.23 10.20
C PHE A 144 -6.24 2.85 9.90
N TYR A 145 -5.21 2.01 9.91
CA TYR A 145 -3.91 2.30 9.30
C TYR A 145 -3.89 1.58 7.95
N TYR A 146 -4.04 2.34 6.87
CA TYR A 146 -4.26 1.81 5.54
C TYR A 146 -2.98 1.95 4.70
N VAL A 147 -2.59 0.86 4.03
CA VAL A 147 -1.38 0.78 3.23
C VAL A 147 -1.75 0.13 1.89
N ARG A 148 -1.80 0.92 0.82
CA ARG A 148 -2.15 0.42 -0.52
C ARG A 148 -0.96 0.46 -1.45
N ASN A 149 -0.66 -0.67 -2.11
CA ASN A 149 0.39 -0.72 -3.15
C ASN A 149 1.77 -0.20 -2.72
N VAL A 150 2.10 -0.28 -1.43
CA VAL A 150 3.42 0.12 -0.89
C VAL A 150 4.31 -1.11 -0.72
N LEU A 151 3.79 -2.12 0.00
CA LEU A 151 4.59 -3.25 0.45
C LEU A 151 5.06 -4.17 -0.69
N HIS A 152 4.39 -4.20 -1.84
CA HIS A 152 4.86 -4.96 -3.00
C HIS A 152 6.16 -4.43 -3.61
N GLY A 153 6.52 -3.17 -3.33
CA GLY A 153 7.73 -2.52 -3.86
C GLY A 153 8.91 -2.58 -2.90
N LEU A 154 8.74 -3.29 -1.79
CA LEU A 154 9.73 -3.39 -0.72
C LEU A 154 10.14 -4.85 -0.50
N PRO A 155 11.44 -5.11 -0.23
CA PRO A 155 11.87 -6.40 0.29
C PRO A 155 11.18 -6.73 1.62
N ASP A 156 11.01 -8.01 1.91
CA ASP A 156 10.31 -8.48 3.11
C ASP A 156 10.87 -7.89 4.42
N SER A 157 12.19 -7.76 4.54
CA SER A 157 12.84 -7.12 5.70
C SER A 157 12.37 -5.69 5.91
N ASN A 158 12.18 -4.94 4.83
CA ASN A 158 11.77 -3.53 4.85
C ASN A 158 10.27 -3.42 5.16
N CYS A 159 9.45 -4.31 4.58
CA CYS A 159 8.04 -4.42 4.97
C CYS A 159 7.89 -4.68 6.48
N ILE A 160 8.62 -5.66 7.02
CA ILE A 160 8.58 -5.99 8.45
C ILE A 160 9.02 -4.80 9.30
N ALA A 161 10.10 -4.12 8.91
CA ALA A 161 10.59 -2.93 9.62
C ALA A 161 9.57 -1.78 9.61
N MET A 162 8.92 -1.52 8.47
CA MET A 162 7.85 -0.52 8.34
C MET A 162 6.65 -0.86 9.21
N LEU A 163 6.16 -2.11 9.14
CA LEU A 163 5.00 -2.56 9.91
C LEU A 163 5.25 -2.47 11.43
N LYS A 164 6.47 -2.79 11.88
CA LYS A 164 6.89 -2.62 13.28
C LYS A 164 6.92 -1.17 13.75
N LYS A 165 7.01 -0.19 12.84
CA LYS A 165 6.92 1.25 13.17
C LYS A 165 5.48 1.74 13.29
N ILE A 166 4.52 1.01 12.72
CA ILE A 166 3.08 1.27 12.84
C ILE A 166 2.52 0.67 14.12
N ALA A 167 2.93 -0.56 14.47
CA ALA A 167 2.39 -1.31 15.61
C ALA A 167 2.30 -0.53 16.94
N PRO A 168 3.32 0.25 17.38
CA PRO A 168 3.27 1.01 18.64
C PRO A 168 2.28 2.19 18.65
N SER A 169 1.62 2.44 17.52
CA SER A 169 0.61 3.48 17.38
C SER A 169 -0.80 2.91 17.41
N MET A 170 -0.96 1.60 17.33
CA MET A 170 -2.24 0.92 17.33
C MET A 170 -2.71 0.57 18.74
N ASN A 171 -4.03 0.52 18.92
CA ASN A 171 -4.67 -0.03 20.12
C ASN A 171 -5.55 -1.23 19.75
N ALA A 172 -6.32 -1.75 20.72
CA ALA A 172 -7.20 -2.90 20.53
C ALA A 172 -8.33 -2.69 19.49
N GLU A 173 -8.67 -1.44 19.17
CA GLU A 173 -9.70 -1.10 18.18
C GLU A 173 -9.13 -0.77 16.80
N SER A 174 -7.81 -0.55 16.72
CA SER A 174 -7.08 -0.26 15.48
C SER A 174 -6.98 -1.49 14.59
N VAL A 175 -7.14 -1.28 13.30
CA VAL A 175 -6.98 -2.31 12.27
C VAL A 175 -5.91 -1.84 11.29
N LEU A 176 -4.93 -2.70 11.04
CA LEU A 176 -4.02 -2.55 9.90
C LEU A 176 -4.74 -3.09 8.68
N VAL A 177 -4.85 -2.28 7.63
CA VAL A 177 -5.50 -2.64 6.37
C VAL A 177 -4.45 -2.56 5.27
N ILE A 178 -4.05 -3.71 4.73
CA ILE A 178 -3.20 -3.76 3.54
C ILE A 178 -4.09 -3.99 2.33
N ASP A 179 -4.02 -3.09 1.36
CA ASP A 179 -4.71 -3.18 0.09
C ASP A 179 -3.70 -3.49 -1.01
N ASP A 180 -3.65 -4.76 -1.42
CA ASP A 180 -2.76 -5.24 -2.47
C ASP A 180 -3.36 -6.49 -3.11
N ILE A 181 -2.67 -6.98 -4.14
CA ILE A 181 -3.00 -8.23 -4.78
C ILE A 181 -2.58 -9.41 -3.88
N VAL A 182 -3.52 -10.32 -3.63
CA VAL A 182 -3.27 -11.56 -2.90
C VAL A 182 -3.33 -12.73 -3.89
N ILE A 183 -2.16 -13.29 -4.20
CA ILE A 183 -2.05 -14.41 -5.13
C ILE A 183 -2.51 -15.71 -4.43
N PRO A 184 -3.34 -16.56 -5.05
CA PRO A 184 -3.63 -17.88 -4.50
C PRO A 184 -2.36 -18.73 -4.49
N ASP A 185 -2.14 -19.52 -3.44
CA ASP A 185 -0.92 -20.34 -3.29
C ASP A 185 -0.79 -21.40 -4.42
N ILE A 186 -1.91 -21.81 -5.00
CA ILE A 186 -2.00 -22.73 -6.13
C ILE A 186 -3.02 -22.20 -7.14
N GLY A 187 -2.71 -22.32 -8.44
CA GLY A 187 -3.64 -21.94 -9.50
C GLY A 187 -3.69 -20.43 -9.77
N ALA A 188 -2.58 -19.73 -9.57
CA ALA A 188 -2.46 -18.32 -9.92
C ALA A 188 -2.79 -18.09 -11.41
N ARG A 189 -3.61 -17.05 -11.67
CA ARG A 189 -3.97 -16.66 -13.04
C ARG A 189 -2.79 -16.03 -13.75
N SER A 190 -2.69 -16.25 -15.05
CA SER A 190 -1.57 -15.77 -15.88
C SER A 190 -1.37 -14.26 -15.81
N GLN A 191 -2.45 -13.48 -15.69
CA GLN A 191 -2.38 -12.01 -15.57
C GLN A 191 -1.66 -11.59 -14.29
N ALA A 192 -1.92 -12.28 -13.18
CA ALA A 192 -1.29 -11.98 -11.90
C ALA A 192 0.20 -12.38 -11.91
N CYS A 193 0.53 -13.51 -12.53
CA CYS A 193 1.92 -13.92 -12.75
C CYS A 193 2.67 -12.95 -13.66
N GLN A 194 2.06 -12.48 -14.76
CA GLN A 194 2.66 -11.47 -15.64
C GLN A 194 2.95 -10.18 -14.89
N LEU A 195 2.01 -9.73 -14.05
CA LEU A 195 2.21 -8.56 -13.23
C LEU A 195 3.38 -8.74 -12.24
N ASP A 196 3.52 -9.92 -11.63
CA ASP A 196 4.66 -10.22 -10.75
C ASP A 196 6.01 -10.13 -11.49
N PHE A 197 6.11 -10.66 -12.72
CA PHE A 197 7.30 -10.47 -13.56
C PHE A 197 7.58 -8.99 -13.87
N ILE A 198 6.53 -8.18 -14.08
CA ILE A 198 6.68 -6.73 -14.26
C ILE A 198 7.21 -6.08 -12.98
N MET A 199 6.68 -6.46 -11.80
CA MET A 199 7.15 -5.95 -10.51
C MET A 199 8.64 -6.26 -10.30
N MET A 200 9.05 -7.51 -10.55
CA MET A 200 10.45 -7.94 -10.46
C MET A 200 11.33 -7.17 -11.45
N ALA A 201 10.89 -7.04 -12.70
CA ALA A 201 11.67 -6.40 -13.75
C ALA A 201 11.83 -4.89 -13.54
N SER A 202 10.79 -4.22 -13.07
CA SER A 202 10.77 -2.76 -12.95
C SER A 202 11.31 -2.26 -11.61
N ILE A 203 10.92 -2.87 -10.49
CA ILE A 203 11.20 -2.32 -9.15
C ILE A 203 11.80 -3.33 -8.18
N ALA A 204 12.29 -4.49 -8.67
CA ALA A 204 12.73 -5.60 -7.80
C ALA A 204 11.68 -5.96 -6.73
N GLY A 205 10.40 -5.79 -7.09
CA GLY A 205 9.25 -6.04 -6.23
C GLY A 205 8.64 -7.41 -6.50
N MET A 206 7.63 -7.75 -5.70
CA MET A 206 6.87 -8.99 -5.88
C MET A 206 5.42 -8.84 -5.47
N LYS A 207 4.58 -9.68 -6.07
CA LYS A 207 3.23 -9.99 -5.60
C LYS A 207 3.30 -11.20 -4.68
N ARG A 208 2.67 -11.08 -3.52
CA ARG A 208 2.72 -12.10 -2.48
C ARG A 208 1.49 -12.98 -2.51
N THR A 209 1.72 -14.26 -2.29
CA THR A 209 0.69 -15.24 -2.04
C THR A 209 0.04 -15.03 -0.67
N ARG A 210 -1.12 -15.67 -0.47
CA ARG A 210 -1.79 -15.70 0.84
C ARG A 210 -0.83 -16.18 1.95
N GLN A 211 -0.11 -17.28 1.73
CA GLN A 211 0.83 -17.81 2.74
C GLN A 211 2.01 -16.86 3.00
N GLN A 212 2.52 -16.19 1.97
CA GLN A 212 3.58 -15.18 2.13
C GLN A 212 3.10 -13.98 2.95
N TRP A 213 1.88 -13.48 2.71
CA TRP A 213 1.29 -12.41 3.53
C TRP A 213 1.14 -12.81 5.00
N HIS A 214 0.65 -14.02 5.28
CA HIS A 214 0.58 -14.52 6.66
C HIS A 214 1.96 -14.59 7.33
N THR A 215 2.96 -15.09 6.62
CA THR A 215 4.33 -15.21 7.13
C THR A 215 4.93 -13.83 7.46
N LEU A 216 4.78 -12.88 6.52
CA LEU A 216 5.29 -11.52 6.65
C LEU A 216 4.63 -10.77 7.82
N LEU A 217 3.31 -10.82 7.91
CA LEU A 217 2.57 -10.16 8.99
C LEU A 217 2.88 -10.76 10.36
N LYS A 218 2.99 -12.09 10.46
CA LYS A 218 3.39 -12.76 11.69
C LYS A 218 4.77 -12.32 12.15
N ALA A 219 5.74 -12.22 11.24
CA ALA A 219 7.09 -11.74 11.54
C ALA A 219 7.13 -10.26 11.98
N ALA A 220 6.14 -9.47 11.56
CA ALA A 220 5.95 -8.09 11.98
C ALA A 220 5.15 -7.92 13.30
N GLY A 221 4.65 -9.02 13.89
CA GLY A 221 3.87 -8.97 15.14
C GLY A 221 2.37 -8.72 14.92
N PHE A 222 1.84 -9.14 13.77
CA PHE A 222 0.43 -9.02 13.42
C PHE A 222 -0.22 -10.39 13.20
N ASN A 223 -1.50 -10.48 13.54
CA ASN A 223 -2.38 -11.59 13.17
C ASN A 223 -3.29 -11.15 12.03
N VAL A 224 -3.33 -11.94 10.96
CA VAL A 224 -4.34 -11.76 9.90
C VAL A 224 -5.69 -12.18 10.45
N VAL A 225 -6.63 -11.24 10.48
CA VAL A 225 -8.02 -11.44 10.93
C VAL A 225 -8.87 -11.93 9.76
N ASP A 226 -8.70 -11.31 8.59
CA ASP A 226 -9.53 -11.59 7.42
C ASP A 226 -8.81 -11.17 6.13
N ILE A 227 -9.16 -11.80 5.00
CA ILE A 227 -8.70 -11.40 3.67
C ILE A 227 -9.91 -11.35 2.74
N ARG A 228 -10.25 -10.15 2.27
CA ARG A 228 -11.44 -9.89 1.45
C ARG A 228 -11.03 -9.45 0.05
N THR A 229 -11.22 -10.33 -0.92
CA THR A 229 -11.01 -10.00 -2.33
C THR A 229 -12.19 -9.20 -2.86
N TYR A 230 -11.91 -8.04 -3.44
CA TYR A 230 -12.94 -7.14 -3.95
C TYR A 230 -12.93 -7.00 -5.47
N SER A 231 -11.83 -7.37 -6.13
CA SER A 231 -11.71 -7.34 -7.59
C SER A 231 -11.13 -8.64 -8.15
N GLU A 232 -11.80 -9.23 -9.13
CA GLU A 232 -11.22 -10.22 -10.05
C GLU A 232 -10.94 -9.51 -11.38
N PRO A 233 -9.95 -9.90 -12.20
CA PRO A 233 -9.20 -11.15 -12.20
C PRO A 233 -7.89 -11.14 -11.38
N LEU A 234 -7.39 -9.96 -11.01
CA LEU A 234 -6.07 -9.80 -10.39
C LEU A 234 -6.04 -10.11 -8.89
N GLN A 235 -7.20 -10.32 -8.24
CA GLN A 235 -7.31 -10.60 -6.81
C GLN A 235 -6.91 -9.42 -5.92
N ASP A 236 -7.29 -8.19 -6.31
CA ASP A 236 -7.14 -7.04 -5.40
C ASP A 236 -7.95 -7.31 -4.13
N SER A 237 -7.28 -7.24 -2.99
CA SER A 237 -7.80 -7.73 -1.72
C SER A 237 -7.42 -6.81 -0.57
N LEU A 238 -8.28 -6.79 0.44
CA LEU A 238 -7.97 -6.21 1.74
C LEU A 238 -7.51 -7.31 2.70
N ILE A 239 -6.29 -7.19 3.20
CA ILE A 239 -5.78 -8.00 4.31
C ILE A 239 -5.99 -7.18 5.58
N LEU A 240 -6.91 -7.65 6.43
CA LEU A 240 -7.21 -7.02 7.72
C LEU A 240 -6.39 -7.71 8.80
N ALA A 241 -5.61 -6.94 9.54
CA ALA A 241 -4.73 -7.46 10.57
C ALA A 241 -4.84 -6.69 11.89
N SER A 242 -4.69 -7.41 12.99
CA SER A 242 -4.61 -6.87 14.35
C SER A 242 -3.24 -7.15 14.97
N LEU A 243 -2.90 -6.48 16.06
CA LEU A 243 -1.69 -6.78 16.82
C LEU A 243 -1.74 -8.23 17.35
N ALA A 244 -0.61 -8.92 17.27
CA ALA A 244 -0.46 -10.21 17.95
C ALA A 244 -0.46 -10.00 19.47
N CYS A 245 -1.29 -10.76 20.17
CA CYS A 245 -1.32 -10.81 21.63
C CYS A 245 -0.05 -11.45 22.20
#